data_AF-A0A5E4N9V9-F1
#
_entry.id   AF-A0A5E4N9V9-F1
#
_cell.length_a   1.000
_cell.length_b   1.000
_cell.length_c   1.000
_cell.angle_alpha   90.00
_cell.angle_beta   90.00
_cell.angle_gamma   90.00
#
_symmetry.space_group_name_H-M   'P 1'
#
loop_
_entity.id
_entity.type
_entity.pdbx_description
1 polymer ?
#
loop_
_entity_poly.entity_id
_entity_poly.type
_entity_poly.pdbx_seq_one_letter_code
_entity_poly.pdbx_strand_id
1 'polypeptide(L)'
;MRALNDVATAFNSTRFPHIGLNNSTPTPSLVGIALILVVSICRFWLTSDNFTIKQISDLYSYCKQAYDSVDREKLLKALEVLGIPKRYVSLIKGCNNRTVCRVRFLQETSETFKVKSGLRQGDALSPTLFNLALEKAMREVWDGRKMEVCGERVILAYADGIVIMGETRDEVINTASKLLKASKTIGLRVNEEKTKYLTVARRSPNIDHITVDDYIFKKVEVFKYLGVNINSNNDMHEEINNRISCGNRCYYSIRRLLKSKLLSHNSKTQLYHSYLRPIITYASETWSLTKGDSKRLMTFERKVPRKIYSPKLNAESQTYERRKNQELQELYNRPNIISYIKSKRLEWFGHVWRAN
;
A
#
# COMPACT_ATOMS: atom_id res chain seq x y z
N MET A 1 0.99 -11.41 23.12
CA MET A 1 0.47 -11.27 24.51
C MET A 1 0.76 -9.92 25.19
N ARG A 2 2.01 -9.47 25.42
CA ARG A 2 2.25 -8.16 26.11
C ARG A 2 1.68 -6.94 25.39
N ALA A 3 1.72 -6.91 24.05
CA ALA A 3 1.16 -5.81 23.26
C ALA A 3 -0.39 -5.72 23.26
N LEU A 4 -1.08 -6.83 23.58
CA LEU A 4 -2.54 -6.86 23.73
C LEU A 4 -2.94 -6.46 25.15
N ASN A 5 -2.18 -6.88 26.18
CA ASN A 5 -2.43 -6.47 27.56
C ASN A 5 -2.20 -4.97 27.80
N ASP A 6 -1.23 -4.36 27.12
CA ASP A 6 -0.97 -2.91 27.24
C ASP A 6 -2.13 -2.07 26.65
N VAL A 7 -2.87 -2.60 25.66
CA VAL A 7 -4.02 -1.93 25.04
C VAL A 7 -5.29 -2.09 25.88
N ALA A 8 -5.50 -3.26 26.48
CA ALA A 8 -6.63 -3.50 27.40
C ALA A 8 -6.50 -2.68 28.70
N THR A 9 -5.29 -2.49 29.20
CA THR A 9 -5.03 -1.74 30.45
C THR A 9 -5.23 -0.22 30.25
N ALA A 10 -4.96 0.29 29.04
CA ALA A 10 -5.21 1.70 28.70
C ALA A 10 -6.71 2.03 28.58
N PHE A 11 -7.54 1.05 28.23
CA PHE A 11 -8.99 1.23 28.06
C PHE A 11 -9.75 1.31 29.39
N ASN A 12 -9.27 0.65 30.44
CA ASN A 12 -9.96 0.61 31.75
C ASN A 12 -9.76 1.87 32.62
N SER A 13 -8.88 2.81 32.23
CA SER A 13 -8.50 3.96 33.07
C SER A 13 -8.95 5.33 32.56
N THR A 14 -9.68 5.41 31.43
CA THR A 14 -10.09 6.68 30.85
C THR A 14 -11.60 6.75 30.57
N ARG A 15 -12.35 7.36 31.51
CA ARG A 15 -13.68 7.90 31.22
C ARG A 15 -13.50 9.18 30.39
N PHE A 16 -13.85 9.14 29.10
CA PHE A 16 -14.00 10.35 28.30
C PHE A 16 -15.49 10.64 28.05
N PRO A 17 -15.93 11.91 28.13
CA PRO A 17 -17.33 12.30 28.00
C PRO A 17 -17.78 12.35 26.53
N HIS A 18 -19.08 12.10 26.34
CA HIS A 18 -19.79 12.18 25.07
C HIS A 18 -19.60 13.56 24.39
N ILE A 19 -19.12 13.58 23.15
CA ILE A 19 -19.20 14.74 22.25
C ILE A 19 -19.75 14.26 20.91
N GLY A 20 -20.75 15.00 20.42
CA GLY A 20 -21.70 14.64 19.39
C GLY A 20 -21.14 14.36 18.00
N LEU A 21 -21.82 13.43 17.35
CA LEU A 21 -21.68 13.01 15.96
C LEU A 21 -22.01 14.16 15.00
N ASN A 22 -21.14 14.41 14.02
CA ASN A 22 -21.53 15.02 12.76
C ASN A 22 -21.12 14.09 11.61
N ASN A 23 -22.14 13.62 10.89
CA ASN A 23 -22.07 12.71 9.76
C ASN A 23 -21.58 13.44 8.51
N SER A 24 -20.32 13.20 8.14
CA SER A 24 -19.86 13.33 6.76
C SER A 24 -18.73 12.33 6.55
N THR A 25 -19.04 11.17 5.99
CA THR A 25 -18.05 10.15 5.61
C THR A 25 -17.15 10.71 4.50
N PRO A 26 -15.83 10.87 4.70
CA PRO A 26 -14.94 11.14 3.59
C PRO A 26 -14.76 9.85 2.81
N THR A 27 -14.99 9.91 1.49
CA THR A 27 -14.62 8.87 0.54
C THR A 27 -13.12 8.56 0.70
N PRO A 28 -12.70 7.28 0.81
CA PRO A 28 -11.29 6.95 0.88
C PRO A 28 -10.61 7.40 -0.42
N SER A 29 -9.53 8.18 -0.28
CA SER A 29 -8.68 8.50 -1.43
C SER A 29 -8.08 7.21 -2.02
N LEU A 30 -7.65 7.24 -3.30
CA LEU A 30 -6.97 6.12 -3.97
C LEU A 30 -5.78 5.55 -3.18
N VAL A 31 -5.15 6.37 -2.33
CA VAL A 31 -4.09 5.96 -1.39
C VAL A 31 -4.63 5.07 -0.28
N GLY A 32 -5.87 5.31 0.18
CA GLY A 32 -6.57 4.49 1.17
C GLY A 32 -6.90 3.09 0.65
N ILE A 33 -7.20 2.91 -0.63
CA ILE A 33 -7.50 1.60 -1.24
C ILE A 33 -6.22 0.75 -1.37
N ALA A 34 -5.10 1.37 -1.78
CA ALA A 34 -3.79 0.72 -1.74
C ALA A 34 -3.42 0.28 -0.31
N LEU A 35 -3.73 1.10 0.70
CA LEU A 35 -3.53 0.77 2.10
C LEU A 35 -4.42 -0.38 2.56
N ILE A 36 -5.70 -0.43 2.15
CA ILE A 36 -6.61 -1.55 2.46
C ILE A 36 -6.02 -2.89 1.99
N LEU A 37 -5.37 -2.92 0.83
CA LEU A 37 -4.79 -4.15 0.27
C LEU A 37 -3.52 -4.60 1.02
N VAL A 38 -2.57 -3.69 1.25
CA VAL A 38 -1.35 -4.01 2.03
C VAL A 38 -1.68 -4.38 3.47
N VAL A 39 -2.73 -3.77 4.05
CA VAL A 39 -3.11 -4.00 5.44
C VAL A 39 -4.04 -5.21 5.61
N SER A 40 -4.84 -5.61 4.62
CA SER A 40 -5.56 -6.90 4.65
C SER A 40 -4.60 -8.08 4.63
N ILE A 41 -3.51 -7.97 3.85
CA ILE A 41 -2.37 -8.89 3.92
C ILE A 41 -1.85 -8.92 5.37
N CYS A 42 -1.52 -7.77 5.95
CA CYS A 42 -0.95 -7.69 7.30
C CYS A 42 -1.92 -8.05 8.45
N ARG A 43 -3.24 -7.90 8.27
CA ARG A 43 -4.24 -8.37 9.24
C ARG A 43 -4.36 -9.88 9.20
N PHE A 44 -4.39 -10.49 8.00
CA PHE A 44 -4.28 -11.95 7.88
C PHE A 44 -3.01 -12.48 8.57
N TRP A 45 -1.89 -11.75 8.48
CA TRP A 45 -0.67 -12.07 9.23
C TRP A 45 -0.75 -11.85 10.76
N LEU A 46 -1.57 -10.92 11.25
CA LEU A 46 -1.62 -10.49 12.66
C LEU A 46 -2.78 -11.08 13.49
N THR A 47 -3.92 -11.43 12.90
CA THR A 47 -5.03 -12.11 13.60
C THR A 47 -4.82 -13.62 13.76
N SER A 48 -3.73 -14.14 13.21
CA SER A 48 -3.38 -15.56 13.19
C SER A 48 -2.72 -16.08 14.46
N ASP A 49 -2.71 -15.31 15.55
CA ASP A 49 -2.22 -15.78 16.86
C ASP A 49 -3.18 -16.80 17.53
N ASN A 50 -4.45 -16.89 17.09
CA ASN A 50 -5.45 -17.82 17.66
C ASN A 50 -5.91 -18.93 16.70
N PHE A 51 -5.43 -18.95 15.46
CA PHE A 51 -5.67 -20.04 14.51
C PHE A 51 -4.33 -20.57 14.02
N THR A 52 -4.15 -21.88 14.13
CA THR A 52 -2.93 -22.59 13.74
C THR A 52 -2.74 -22.57 12.21
N ILE A 53 -2.49 -21.41 11.62
CA ILE A 53 -2.22 -21.30 10.18
C ILE A 53 -0.81 -21.85 9.92
N LYS A 54 -0.75 -23.00 9.25
CA LYS A 54 0.49 -23.74 8.99
C LYS A 54 1.33 -23.14 7.86
N GLN A 55 0.70 -22.41 6.94
CA GLN A 55 1.33 -21.83 5.76
C GLN A 55 0.42 -20.76 5.14
N ILE A 56 0.99 -19.68 4.63
CA ILE A 56 0.28 -18.69 3.80
C ILE A 56 1.08 -18.54 2.52
N SER A 57 0.38 -18.63 1.40
CA SER A 57 0.94 -18.63 0.06
C SER A 57 0.32 -17.49 -0.75
N ASP A 58 1.17 -16.59 -1.23
CA ASP A 58 0.76 -15.39 -1.97
C ASP A 58 1.23 -15.48 -3.42
N LEU A 59 0.35 -15.22 -4.37
CA LEU A 59 0.71 -14.99 -5.77
C LEU A 59 0.44 -13.53 -6.15
N TYR A 60 1.50 -12.79 -6.42
CA TYR A 60 1.43 -11.39 -6.85
C TYR A 60 1.38 -11.32 -8.38
N SER A 61 0.19 -11.39 -8.97
CA SER A 61 -0.01 -11.32 -10.42
C SER A 61 0.04 -9.89 -10.93
N TYR A 62 0.83 -9.65 -11.98
CA TYR A 62 0.87 -8.38 -12.70
C TYR A 62 0.43 -8.57 -14.13
N CYS A 63 -0.47 -7.73 -14.61
CA CYS A 63 -0.87 -7.73 -16.01
C CYS A 63 0.14 -6.98 -16.89
N LYS A 64 0.55 -7.56 -18.02
CA LYS A 64 1.40 -6.91 -19.02
C LYS A 64 0.59 -5.84 -19.74
N GLN A 65 1.00 -4.58 -19.62
CA GLN A 65 0.35 -3.43 -20.28
C GLN A 65 -1.17 -3.45 -20.05
N ALA A 66 -1.58 -3.44 -18.77
CA ALA A 66 -2.95 -3.72 -18.37
C ALA A 66 -3.98 -2.80 -19.05
N TYR A 67 -3.68 -1.51 -19.20
CA TYR A 67 -4.56 -0.58 -19.92
C TYR A 67 -4.57 -0.86 -21.43
N ASP A 68 -3.43 -1.11 -22.05
CA ASP A 68 -3.31 -1.25 -23.51
C ASP A 68 -3.89 -2.59 -24.03
N SER A 69 -3.98 -3.59 -23.13
CA SER A 69 -4.42 -4.96 -23.43
C SER A 69 -5.92 -5.19 -23.29
N VAL A 70 -6.68 -4.28 -22.64
CA VAL A 70 -8.12 -4.45 -22.44
C VAL A 70 -8.85 -4.60 -23.78
N ASP A 71 -9.65 -5.65 -23.90
CA ASP A 71 -10.54 -5.83 -25.05
C ASP A 71 -11.75 -4.90 -24.92
N ARG A 72 -11.89 -3.95 -25.84
CA ARG A 72 -12.96 -2.94 -25.82
C ARG A 72 -14.34 -3.53 -26.01
N GLU A 73 -14.49 -4.57 -26.83
CA GLU A 73 -15.80 -5.17 -27.07
C GLU A 73 -16.28 -5.92 -25.83
N LYS A 74 -15.36 -6.65 -25.20
CA LYS A 74 -15.67 -7.39 -23.98
C LYS A 74 -15.88 -6.47 -22.79
N LEU A 75 -15.13 -5.36 -22.71
CA LEU A 75 -15.41 -4.29 -21.75
C LEU A 75 -16.84 -3.76 -21.91
N LEU A 76 -17.27 -3.40 -23.12
CA LEU A 76 -18.61 -2.88 -23.34
C LEU A 76 -19.70 -3.88 -22.94
N LYS A 77 -19.52 -5.17 -23.27
CA LYS A 77 -20.40 -6.25 -22.80
C LYS A 77 -20.40 -6.39 -21.28
N ALA A 78 -19.23 -6.26 -20.63
CA ALA A 78 -19.12 -6.28 -19.18
C ALA A 78 -19.92 -5.15 -18.53
N LEU A 79 -19.87 -3.93 -19.09
CA LEU A 79 -20.66 -2.79 -18.59
C LEU A 79 -22.17 -3.08 -18.65
N GLU A 80 -22.64 -3.69 -19.74
CA GLU A 80 -24.05 -4.09 -19.88
C GLU A 80 -24.45 -5.13 -18.82
N VAL A 81 -23.62 -6.15 -18.58
CA VAL A 81 -23.85 -7.18 -17.56
C VAL A 81 -23.85 -6.60 -16.14
N LEU A 82 -23.03 -5.57 -15.90
CA LEU A 82 -23.00 -4.86 -14.61
C LEU A 82 -24.19 -3.91 -14.41
N GLY A 83 -25.13 -3.83 -15.36
CA GLY A 83 -26.35 -3.03 -15.25
C GLY A 83 -26.18 -1.55 -15.57
N ILE A 84 -25.08 -1.16 -16.23
CA ILE A 84 -24.87 0.24 -16.62
C ILE A 84 -25.85 0.58 -17.75
N PRO A 85 -26.62 1.70 -17.64
CA PRO A 85 -27.60 2.05 -18.65
C PRO A 85 -27.01 2.17 -20.05
N LYS A 86 -27.72 1.64 -21.06
CA LYS A 86 -27.29 1.62 -22.47
C LYS A 86 -26.86 2.98 -23.02
N ARG A 87 -27.46 4.07 -22.54
CA ARG A 87 -27.08 5.45 -22.91
C ARG A 87 -25.62 5.75 -22.56
N TYR A 88 -25.18 5.38 -21.35
CA TYR A 88 -23.79 5.58 -20.91
C TYR A 88 -22.84 4.64 -21.66
N VAL A 89 -23.22 3.38 -21.85
CA VAL A 89 -22.42 2.42 -22.63
C VAL A 89 -22.19 2.94 -24.07
N SER A 90 -23.22 3.52 -24.69
CA SER A 90 -23.11 4.11 -26.03
C SER A 90 -22.18 5.33 -26.06
N LEU A 91 -22.23 6.19 -25.04
CA LEU A 91 -21.29 7.32 -24.90
C LEU A 91 -19.84 6.82 -24.73
N ILE A 92 -19.61 5.85 -23.85
CA ILE A 92 -18.29 5.25 -23.61
C ILE A 92 -17.76 4.59 -24.89
N LYS A 93 -18.62 3.90 -25.64
CA LYS A 93 -18.30 3.34 -26.96
C LYS A 93 -17.89 4.44 -27.93
N GLY A 94 -18.65 5.55 -27.98
CA GLY A 94 -18.33 6.72 -28.80
C GLY A 94 -16.95 7.31 -28.47
N CYS A 95 -16.65 7.49 -27.18
CA CYS A 95 -15.35 7.99 -26.72
C CYS A 95 -14.19 7.07 -27.08
N ASN A 96 -14.40 5.76 -27.11
CA ASN A 96 -13.34 4.78 -27.39
C ASN A 96 -13.33 4.27 -28.84
N ASN A 97 -14.18 4.79 -29.72
CA ASN A 97 -14.19 4.40 -31.13
C ASN A 97 -13.15 5.20 -31.94
N ARG A 98 -12.65 4.62 -33.03
CA ARG A 98 -11.74 5.27 -34.00
C ARG A 98 -10.53 5.98 -33.37
N THR A 99 -9.98 5.44 -32.29
CA THR A 99 -8.82 6.03 -31.62
C THR A 99 -7.58 5.95 -32.51
N VAL A 100 -6.92 7.09 -32.72
CA VAL A 100 -5.65 7.19 -33.44
C VAL A 100 -4.58 7.75 -32.51
N CYS A 101 -3.35 7.27 -32.67
CA CYS A 101 -2.19 7.73 -31.92
C CYS A 101 -1.11 8.25 -32.88
N ARG A 102 -0.29 9.15 -32.37
CA ARG A 102 0.92 9.66 -33.01
C ARG A 102 2.01 9.75 -31.95
N VAL A 103 3.25 9.46 -32.34
CA VAL A 103 4.42 9.65 -31.47
C VAL A 103 4.99 11.03 -31.76
N ARG A 104 5.11 11.87 -30.72
CA ARG A 104 5.84 13.14 -30.81
C ARG A 104 7.20 12.97 -30.16
N PHE A 105 8.26 13.24 -30.90
CA PHE A 105 9.62 13.27 -30.39
C PHE A 105 10.26 14.59 -30.79
N LEU A 106 10.68 15.39 -29.80
CA LEU A 106 11.08 16.78 -29.99
C LEU A 106 9.99 17.58 -30.71
N GLN A 107 10.30 18.16 -31.88
CA GLN A 107 9.37 18.93 -32.71
C GLN A 107 8.76 18.09 -33.84
N GLU A 108 9.16 16.83 -33.99
CA GLU A 108 8.66 15.96 -35.04
C GLU A 108 7.52 15.07 -34.53
N THR A 109 6.57 14.78 -35.42
CA THR A 109 5.42 13.94 -35.10
C THR A 109 5.30 12.85 -36.17
N SER A 110 5.25 11.59 -35.74
CA SER A 110 5.08 10.44 -36.62
C SER A 110 3.76 10.50 -37.39
N GLU A 111 3.62 9.62 -38.37
CA GLU A 111 2.34 9.31 -38.99
C GLU A 111 1.32 8.77 -37.95
N THR A 112 0.03 8.91 -38.29
CA THR A 112 -1.07 8.41 -37.46
C THR A 112 -1.23 6.91 -37.62
N PHE A 113 -1.29 6.19 -36.50
CA PHE A 113 -1.67 4.78 -36.49
C PHE A 113 -2.93 4.57 -35.66
N LYS A 114 -3.79 3.64 -36.10
CA LYS A 114 -5.04 3.32 -35.41
C LYS A 114 -4.78 2.36 -34.24
N VAL A 115 -5.34 2.67 -33.09
CA VAL A 115 -5.33 1.80 -31.91
C VAL A 115 -6.67 1.11 -31.81
N LYS A 116 -6.66 -0.23 -31.78
CA LYS A 116 -7.87 -1.06 -31.76
C LYS A 116 -8.20 -1.64 -30.39
N SER A 117 -7.21 -1.74 -29.50
CA SER A 117 -7.35 -2.29 -28.15
C SER A 117 -7.02 -1.25 -27.08
N GLY A 118 -7.39 -1.58 -25.85
CA GLY A 118 -6.94 -0.87 -24.67
C GLY A 118 -7.66 0.44 -24.36
N LEU A 119 -7.41 0.90 -23.16
CA LEU A 119 -7.89 2.14 -22.55
C LEU A 119 -6.80 3.22 -22.64
N ARG A 120 -7.22 4.48 -22.78
CA ARG A 120 -6.29 5.60 -22.95
C ARG A 120 -5.63 5.95 -21.61
N GLN A 121 -4.32 5.81 -21.51
CA GLN A 121 -3.59 6.27 -20.33
C GLN A 121 -3.64 7.81 -20.25
N GLY A 122 -4.01 8.34 -19.08
CA GLY A 122 -4.22 9.78 -18.87
C GLY A 122 -5.67 10.25 -19.08
N ASP A 123 -6.56 9.40 -19.60
CA ASP A 123 -8.00 9.68 -19.61
C ASP A 123 -8.60 9.44 -18.22
N ALA A 124 -9.43 10.37 -17.75
CA ALA A 124 -10.08 10.30 -16.45
C ALA A 124 -11.05 9.12 -16.31
N LEU A 125 -11.62 8.61 -17.40
CA LEU A 125 -12.55 7.47 -17.38
C LEU A 125 -11.83 6.12 -17.39
N SER A 126 -10.62 6.04 -17.93
CA SER A 126 -9.89 4.79 -18.11
C SER A 126 -9.71 4.00 -16.81
N PRO A 127 -9.33 4.60 -15.65
CA PRO A 127 -9.18 3.85 -14.41
C PRO A 127 -10.49 3.20 -13.94
N THR A 128 -11.60 3.92 -14.06
CA THR A 128 -12.94 3.41 -13.68
C THR A 128 -13.36 2.28 -14.61
N LEU A 129 -13.17 2.44 -15.92
CA LEU A 129 -13.47 1.38 -16.90
C LEU A 129 -12.64 0.12 -16.67
N PHE A 130 -11.36 0.29 -16.34
CA PHE A 130 -10.48 -0.81 -16.00
C PHE A 130 -10.98 -1.57 -14.76
N ASN A 131 -11.33 -0.86 -13.70
CA ASN A 131 -11.88 -1.46 -12.48
C ASN A 131 -13.20 -2.22 -12.74
N LEU A 132 -14.07 -1.70 -13.60
CA LEU A 132 -15.32 -2.37 -13.98
C LEU A 132 -15.06 -3.65 -14.79
N ALA A 133 -14.07 -3.64 -15.70
CA ALA A 133 -13.65 -4.83 -16.42
C ALA A 133 -13.15 -5.91 -15.46
N LEU A 134 -12.30 -5.49 -14.51
CA LEU A 134 -11.73 -6.37 -13.51
C LEU A 134 -12.80 -6.93 -12.57
N GLU A 135 -13.75 -6.11 -12.12
CA GLU A 135 -14.90 -6.53 -11.31
C GLU A 135 -15.70 -7.64 -12.01
N LYS A 136 -15.95 -7.52 -13.31
CA LYS A 136 -16.65 -8.57 -14.08
C LYS A 136 -15.85 -9.88 -14.11
N ALA A 137 -14.54 -9.82 -14.34
CA ALA A 137 -13.68 -10.99 -14.31
C ALA A 137 -13.61 -11.61 -12.90
N MET A 138 -13.55 -10.79 -11.85
CA MET A 138 -13.56 -11.25 -10.46
C MET A 138 -14.85 -11.98 -10.12
N ARG A 139 -16.01 -11.49 -10.55
CA ARG A 139 -17.30 -12.18 -10.35
C ARG A 139 -17.38 -13.56 -10.99
N GLU A 140 -16.61 -13.83 -12.06
CA GLU A 140 -16.56 -15.15 -12.70
C GLU A 140 -15.66 -16.14 -11.95
N VAL A 141 -14.66 -15.65 -11.23
CA VAL A 141 -13.82 -16.46 -10.33
C VAL A 141 -14.57 -16.75 -9.01
N TRP A 142 -15.59 -15.94 -8.71
CA TRP A 142 -16.24 -15.84 -7.42
C TRP A 142 -17.49 -16.71 -7.32
N ASP A 143 -17.33 -17.95 -6.84
CA ASP A 143 -18.42 -18.91 -6.57
C ASP A 143 -19.25 -18.56 -5.31
N GLY A 144 -19.65 -17.29 -5.13
CA GLY A 144 -20.52 -16.87 -4.01
C GLY A 144 -19.85 -16.76 -2.63
N ARG A 145 -18.53 -16.64 -2.56
CA ARG A 145 -17.78 -16.47 -1.30
C ARG A 145 -17.94 -15.02 -0.81
N LYS A 146 -17.58 -14.67 0.42
CA LYS A 146 -17.56 -13.25 0.86
C LYS A 146 -16.12 -12.77 0.88
N MET A 147 -15.90 -11.49 0.56
CA MET A 147 -14.63 -10.82 0.82
C MET A 147 -14.54 -10.60 2.32
N GLU A 148 -14.39 -11.70 3.06
CA GLU A 148 -14.31 -11.66 4.50
C GLU A 148 -12.85 -11.46 4.86
N VAL A 149 -12.53 -10.29 5.37
CA VAL A 149 -11.18 -9.90 5.84
C VAL A 149 -10.78 -10.70 7.11
N CYS A 150 -11.49 -11.80 7.42
CA CYS A 150 -11.33 -12.68 8.58
C CYS A 150 -11.68 -14.16 8.28
N GLY A 151 -11.72 -14.61 7.01
CA GLY A 151 -12.08 -15.99 6.61
C GLY A 151 -11.44 -16.45 5.30
N GLU A 152 -11.49 -17.76 5.04
CA GLU A 152 -10.78 -18.52 4.00
C GLU A 152 -10.69 -17.85 2.60
N ARG A 153 -9.46 -17.73 2.08
CA ARG A 153 -9.09 -17.41 0.68
C ARG A 153 -9.45 -15.98 0.22
N VAL A 154 -8.46 -15.09 0.21
CA VAL A 154 -8.63 -13.68 -0.11
C VAL A 154 -7.97 -13.35 -1.46
N ILE A 155 -8.74 -12.73 -2.37
CA ILE A 155 -8.23 -12.09 -3.58
C ILE A 155 -8.23 -10.58 -3.38
N LEU A 156 -7.09 -9.96 -3.64
CA LEU A 156 -6.81 -8.57 -3.39
C LEU A 156 -6.38 -7.91 -4.70
N ALA A 157 -7.18 -7.02 -5.25
CA ALA A 157 -6.90 -6.38 -6.54
C ALA A 157 -6.67 -4.87 -6.39
N TYR A 158 -5.51 -4.38 -6.84
CA TYR A 158 -5.20 -2.96 -6.98
C TYR A 158 -4.69 -2.67 -8.39
N ALA A 159 -5.49 -1.97 -9.20
CA ALA A 159 -5.14 -1.70 -10.59
C ALA A 159 -4.67 -2.98 -11.31
N ASP A 160 -3.45 -3.00 -11.85
CA ASP A 160 -2.87 -4.13 -12.57
C ASP A 160 -2.26 -5.23 -11.68
N GLY A 161 -2.19 -5.01 -10.36
CA GLY A 161 -1.64 -5.94 -9.38
C GLY A 161 -2.73 -6.69 -8.62
N ILE A 162 -2.71 -8.02 -8.70
CA ILE A 162 -3.63 -8.91 -8.00
C ILE A 162 -2.83 -9.80 -7.06
N VAL A 163 -3.27 -9.93 -5.81
CA VAL A 163 -2.68 -10.84 -4.81
C VAL A 163 -3.71 -11.92 -4.52
N ILE A 164 -3.31 -13.17 -4.71
CA ILE A 164 -4.10 -14.34 -4.31
C ILE A 164 -3.47 -14.91 -3.05
N MET A 165 -4.23 -14.99 -1.97
CA MET A 165 -3.80 -15.58 -0.70
C MET A 165 -4.57 -16.86 -0.44
N GLY A 166 -3.85 -17.93 -0.07
CA GLY A 166 -4.43 -19.22 0.32
C GLY A 166 -3.63 -19.89 1.43
N GLU A 167 -4.27 -20.81 2.16
CA GLU A 167 -3.61 -21.58 3.23
C GLU A 167 -2.75 -22.70 2.67
N THR A 168 -3.16 -23.24 1.52
CA THR A 168 -2.44 -24.32 0.83
C THR A 168 -1.99 -23.90 -0.56
N ARG A 169 -0.94 -24.57 -1.06
CA ARG A 169 -0.44 -24.38 -2.42
C ARG A 169 -1.54 -24.66 -3.45
N ASP A 170 -2.30 -25.74 -3.27
CA ASP A 170 -3.32 -26.16 -4.25
C ASP A 170 -4.47 -25.17 -4.35
N GLU A 171 -4.84 -24.52 -3.24
CA GLU A 171 -5.81 -23.42 -3.26
C GLU A 171 -5.33 -22.24 -4.08
N VAL A 172 -4.07 -21.85 -3.93
CA VAL A 172 -3.47 -20.76 -4.71
C VAL A 172 -3.43 -21.15 -6.18
N ILE A 173 -3.03 -22.37 -6.53
CA ILE A 173 -3.00 -22.86 -7.93
C ILE A 173 -4.40 -22.84 -8.53
N ASN A 174 -5.39 -23.40 -7.85
CA ASN A 174 -6.77 -23.47 -8.36
C ASN A 174 -7.36 -22.06 -8.55
N THR A 175 -7.18 -21.18 -7.56
CA THR A 175 -7.65 -19.79 -7.64
C THR A 175 -6.93 -19.01 -8.73
N ALA A 176 -5.62 -19.21 -8.87
CA ALA A 176 -4.83 -18.59 -9.93
C ALA A 176 -5.23 -19.09 -11.32
N SER A 177 -5.47 -20.38 -11.52
CA SER A 177 -5.94 -20.93 -12.81
C SER A 177 -7.30 -20.33 -13.19
N LYS A 178 -8.25 -20.25 -12.25
CA LYS A 178 -9.55 -19.59 -12.48
C LYS A 178 -9.36 -18.12 -12.86
N LEU A 179 -8.53 -17.40 -12.12
CA LEU A 179 -8.25 -15.99 -12.38
C LEU A 179 -7.56 -15.78 -13.74
N LEU A 180 -6.62 -16.64 -14.12
CA LEU A 180 -5.94 -16.58 -15.41
C LEU A 180 -6.94 -16.75 -16.56
N LYS A 181 -7.86 -17.71 -16.44
CA LYS A 181 -8.92 -17.94 -17.44
C LYS A 181 -9.85 -16.74 -17.54
N ALA A 182 -10.35 -16.21 -16.42
CA ALA A 182 -11.21 -15.03 -16.38
C ALA A 182 -10.49 -13.76 -16.88
N SER A 183 -9.21 -13.58 -16.54
CA SER A 183 -8.41 -12.44 -16.99
C SER A 183 -8.16 -12.49 -18.51
N LYS A 184 -7.93 -13.68 -19.07
CA LYS A 184 -7.82 -13.88 -20.53
C LYS A 184 -9.13 -13.52 -21.24
N THR A 185 -10.30 -13.70 -20.61
CA THR A 185 -11.56 -13.28 -21.24
C THR A 185 -11.54 -11.77 -21.44
N ILE A 186 -11.19 -10.95 -20.46
CA ILE A 186 -11.16 -9.48 -20.61
C ILE A 186 -9.95 -8.91 -21.38
N GLY A 187 -9.07 -9.78 -21.90
CA GLY A 187 -7.88 -9.41 -22.68
C GLY A 187 -6.61 -9.20 -21.86
N LEU A 188 -6.67 -9.36 -20.54
CA LEU A 188 -5.52 -9.23 -19.67
C LEU A 188 -4.59 -10.43 -19.82
N ARG A 189 -3.28 -10.14 -19.87
CA ARG A 189 -2.22 -11.15 -19.94
C ARG A 189 -1.32 -11.02 -18.73
N VAL A 190 -1.02 -12.13 -18.08
CA VAL A 190 -0.11 -12.15 -16.94
C VAL A 190 1.34 -11.97 -17.40
N ASN A 191 2.09 -11.20 -16.63
CA ASN A 191 3.52 -11.02 -16.75
C ASN A 191 4.23 -12.01 -15.81
N GLU A 192 4.76 -13.08 -16.38
CA GLU A 192 5.46 -14.15 -15.64
C GLU A 192 6.72 -13.64 -14.93
N GLU A 193 7.46 -12.70 -15.52
CA GLU A 193 8.66 -12.14 -14.91
C GLU A 193 8.35 -11.31 -13.65
N LYS A 194 7.25 -10.57 -13.66
CA LYS A 194 6.81 -9.76 -12.51
C LYS A 194 6.02 -10.56 -11.49
N THR A 195 5.37 -11.64 -11.93
CA THR A 195 4.56 -12.47 -11.06
C THR A 195 5.43 -13.38 -10.21
N LYS A 196 5.26 -13.30 -8.89
CA LYS A 196 6.07 -14.06 -7.93
C LYS A 196 5.21 -14.76 -6.92
N TYR A 197 5.72 -15.91 -6.48
CA TYR A 197 5.15 -16.71 -5.42
C TYR A 197 5.92 -16.46 -4.13
N LEU A 198 5.21 -16.13 -3.05
CA LEU A 198 5.81 -15.97 -1.72
C LEU A 198 5.12 -16.97 -0.79
N THR A 199 5.90 -17.62 0.07
CA THR A 199 5.37 -18.49 1.11
C THR A 199 5.95 -18.05 2.43
N VAL A 200 5.09 -17.78 3.41
CA VAL A 200 5.51 -17.66 4.80
C VAL A 200 5.02 -18.90 5.51
N ALA A 201 5.97 -19.68 6.00
CA ALA A 201 5.71 -20.87 6.79
C ALA A 201 6.86 -21.04 7.77
N ARG A 202 6.59 -21.60 8.95
CA ARG A 202 7.64 -21.93 9.93
C ARG A 202 8.65 -22.95 9.38
N ARG A 203 8.22 -23.79 8.45
CA ARG A 203 9.06 -24.70 7.68
C ARG A 203 8.75 -24.45 6.21
N SER A 204 9.69 -23.84 5.50
CA SER A 204 9.52 -23.59 4.08
C SER A 204 9.74 -24.91 3.32
N PRO A 205 8.81 -25.31 2.44
CA PRO A 205 9.07 -26.43 1.55
C PRO A 205 10.21 -26.05 0.59
N ASN A 206 11.11 -27.02 0.34
CA ASN A 206 12.26 -26.89 -0.56
C ASN A 206 11.80 -26.94 -2.02
N ILE A 207 11.03 -25.93 -2.42
CA ILE A 207 10.48 -25.77 -3.76
C ILE A 207 10.77 -24.35 -4.22
N ASP A 208 11.35 -24.20 -5.40
CA ASP A 208 11.78 -22.90 -5.94
C ASP A 208 10.74 -22.21 -6.84
N HIS A 209 9.65 -22.91 -7.19
CA HIS A 209 8.62 -22.39 -8.08
C HIS A 209 7.24 -23.01 -7.86
N ILE A 210 6.22 -22.37 -8.41
CA ILE A 210 4.86 -22.87 -8.52
C ILE A 210 4.45 -22.85 -9.99
N THR A 211 3.81 -23.94 -10.43
CA THR A 211 3.31 -24.05 -11.80
C THR A 211 1.79 -23.88 -11.76
N VAL A 212 1.28 -22.98 -12.60
CA VAL A 212 -0.17 -22.72 -12.75
C VAL A 212 -0.49 -22.70 -14.23
N ASP A 213 -1.27 -23.69 -14.68
CA ASP A 213 -1.50 -23.94 -16.10
C ASP A 213 -0.14 -23.99 -16.86
N ASP A 214 0.05 -23.13 -17.86
CA ASP A 214 1.28 -23.05 -18.68
C ASP A 214 2.37 -22.12 -18.10
N TYR A 215 2.16 -21.53 -16.92
CA TYR A 215 3.07 -20.55 -16.33
C TYR A 215 3.88 -21.10 -15.16
N ILE A 216 5.14 -20.68 -15.06
CA ILE A 216 6.04 -21.04 -13.97
C ILE A 216 6.42 -19.79 -13.18
N PHE A 217 5.87 -19.65 -11.98
CA PHE A 217 6.16 -18.52 -11.11
C PHE A 217 7.25 -18.86 -10.10
N LYS A 218 8.34 -18.08 -10.14
CA LYS A 218 9.46 -18.22 -9.20
C LYS A 218 9.03 -17.90 -7.77
N LYS A 219 9.45 -18.74 -6.82
CA LYS A 219 9.36 -18.47 -5.39
C LYS A 219 10.42 -17.45 -4.98
N VAL A 220 10.03 -16.47 -4.17
CA VAL A 220 10.94 -15.45 -3.63
C VAL A 220 10.80 -15.36 -2.12
N GLU A 221 11.87 -14.93 -1.45
CA GLU A 221 11.86 -14.67 -0.01
C GLU A 221 11.43 -13.24 0.30
N VAL A 222 11.69 -12.30 -0.61
CA VAL A 222 11.29 -10.90 -0.47
C VAL A 222 10.61 -10.45 -1.75
N PHE A 223 9.44 -9.83 -1.60
CA PHE A 223 8.66 -9.26 -2.70
C PHE A 223 8.29 -7.81 -2.40
N LYS A 224 8.44 -6.93 -3.40
CA LYS A 224 8.07 -5.51 -3.25
C LYS A 224 6.67 -5.27 -3.80
N TYR A 225 5.69 -5.13 -2.92
CA TYR A 225 4.30 -4.86 -3.26
C TYR A 225 3.90 -3.44 -2.88
N LEU A 226 3.36 -2.67 -3.84
CA LEU A 226 2.95 -1.27 -3.66
C LEU A 226 4.02 -0.39 -2.96
N GLY A 227 5.29 -0.70 -3.23
CA GLY A 227 6.42 0.05 -2.67
C GLY A 227 6.91 -0.42 -1.31
N VAL A 228 6.29 -1.43 -0.69
CA VAL A 228 6.65 -2.04 0.60
C VAL A 228 7.28 -3.42 0.37
N ASN A 229 8.39 -3.72 1.05
CA ASN A 229 8.97 -5.06 1.04
C ASN A 229 8.22 -5.98 2.00
N ILE A 230 7.75 -7.10 1.48
CA ILE A 230 7.11 -8.20 2.23
C ILE A 230 8.07 -9.38 2.18
N ASN A 231 8.34 -10.01 3.32
CA ASN A 231 9.30 -11.12 3.43
C ASN A 231 8.66 -12.42 3.91
N SER A 232 9.36 -13.53 3.66
CA SER A 232 8.98 -14.89 4.07
C SER A 232 9.04 -15.12 5.58
N ASN A 233 9.67 -14.22 6.34
CA ASN A 233 9.84 -14.31 7.79
C ASN A 233 8.79 -13.49 8.57
N ASN A 234 7.92 -12.76 7.86
CA ASN A 234 6.92 -11.87 8.44
C ASN A 234 7.50 -10.83 9.43
N ASP A 235 8.68 -10.30 9.13
CA ASP A 235 9.30 -9.19 9.86
C ASP A 235 9.38 -7.92 9.01
N MET A 236 9.51 -6.76 9.66
CA MET A 236 9.50 -5.45 9.00
C MET A 236 10.86 -4.74 9.11
N HIS A 237 11.91 -5.45 9.54
CA HIS A 237 13.19 -4.83 9.87
C HIS A 237 13.86 -4.20 8.64
N GLU A 238 13.89 -4.95 7.54
CA GLU A 238 14.50 -4.49 6.29
C GLU A 238 13.70 -3.32 5.68
N GLU A 239 12.37 -3.43 5.67
CA GLU A 239 11.49 -2.36 5.19
C GLU A 239 11.69 -1.06 5.98
N ILE A 240 11.74 -1.13 7.31
CA ILE A 240 12.00 0.04 8.16
C ILE A 240 13.38 0.64 7.87
N ASN A 241 14.40 -0.19 7.62
CA ASN A 241 15.72 0.29 7.24
C ASN A 241 15.72 0.98 5.87
N ASN A 242 14.95 0.46 4.92
CA ASN A 242 14.76 1.06 3.60
C ASN A 242 14.07 2.42 3.73
N ARG A 243 13.05 2.55 4.58
CA ARG A 243 12.38 3.82 4.88
C ARG A 243 13.27 4.83 5.56
N ILE A 244 14.07 4.40 6.54
CA ILE A 244 15.07 5.25 7.19
C ILE A 244 16.12 5.70 6.18
N SER A 245 16.53 4.85 5.24
CA SER A 245 17.49 5.19 4.19
C SER A 245 16.93 6.21 3.21
N CYS A 246 15.70 6.03 2.73
CA CYS A 246 14.96 7.01 1.95
C CYS A 246 14.81 8.35 2.70
N GLY A 247 14.44 8.28 3.98
CA GLY A 247 14.36 9.42 4.87
C GLY A 247 15.70 10.13 5.03
N ASN A 248 16.82 9.41 5.15
CA ASN A 248 18.14 10.02 5.25
C ASN A 248 18.50 10.78 3.97
N ARG A 249 18.24 10.22 2.79
CA ARG A 249 18.46 10.91 1.51
C ARG A 249 17.68 12.23 1.43
N CYS A 250 16.39 12.19 1.77
CA CYS A 250 15.56 13.40 1.81
C CYS A 250 16.02 14.39 2.88
N TYR A 251 16.38 13.91 4.08
CA TYR A 251 16.88 14.76 5.15
C TYR A 251 18.13 15.53 4.72
N TYR A 252 19.08 14.87 4.03
CA TYR A 252 20.28 15.52 3.56
C TYR A 252 20.03 16.54 2.44
N SER A 253 19.03 16.32 1.57
CA SER A 253 18.67 17.31 0.55
C SER A 253 18.04 18.58 1.16
N ILE A 254 17.19 18.45 2.19
CA ILE A 254 16.55 19.60 2.84
C ILE A 254 17.33 20.16 4.05
N ARG A 255 18.48 19.57 4.39
CA ARG A 255 19.28 19.93 5.57
C ARG A 255 19.65 21.41 5.63
N ARG A 256 19.91 22.03 4.47
CA ARG A 256 20.22 23.47 4.37
C ARG A 256 19.04 24.33 4.83
N LEU A 257 17.82 23.96 4.43
CA LEU A 257 16.58 24.64 4.86
C LEU A 257 16.36 24.49 6.36
N LEU A 258 16.56 23.30 6.91
CA LEU A 258 16.45 23.07 8.36
C LEU A 258 17.46 23.89 9.18
N LYS A 259 18.65 24.21 8.62
CA LYS A 259 19.67 25.07 9.26
C LYS A 259 19.40 26.57 9.08
N SER A 260 18.68 26.97 8.02
CA SER A 260 18.55 28.38 7.63
C SER A 260 18.00 29.25 8.76
N LYS A 261 18.64 30.39 9.03
CA LYS A 261 18.12 31.38 10.00
C LYS A 261 16.94 32.18 9.45
N LEU A 262 16.73 32.15 8.12
CA LEU A 262 15.63 32.85 7.45
C LEU A 262 14.27 32.17 7.67
N LEU A 263 14.26 30.88 8.02
CA LEU A 263 13.04 30.12 8.25
C LEU A 263 12.74 30.02 9.75
N SER A 264 11.49 30.31 10.11
CA SER A 264 10.99 30.10 11.47
C SER A 264 11.09 28.62 11.88
N HIS A 265 11.13 28.36 13.19
CA HIS A 265 11.07 26.99 13.70
C HIS A 265 9.79 26.27 13.26
N ASN A 266 8.66 26.98 13.23
CA ASN A 266 7.37 26.43 12.80
C ASN A 266 7.39 25.99 11.33
N SER A 267 7.93 26.83 10.43
CA SER A 267 8.05 26.48 9.00
C SER A 267 8.95 25.27 8.78
N LYS A 268 10.05 25.15 9.53
CA LYS A 268 10.95 23.98 9.47
C LYS A 268 10.28 22.71 10.00
N THR A 269 9.52 22.84 11.09
CA THR A 269 8.72 21.73 11.63
C THR A 269 7.65 21.30 10.65
N GLN A 270 7.01 22.24 9.95
CA GLN A 270 6.05 21.93 8.90
C GLN A 270 6.72 21.19 7.72
N LEU A 271 7.90 21.62 7.27
CA LEU A 271 8.66 20.90 6.24
C LEU A 271 8.94 19.45 6.64
N TYR A 272 9.28 19.20 7.90
CA TYR A 272 9.42 17.84 8.41
C TYR A 272 8.13 17.03 8.29
N HIS A 273 7.00 17.58 8.76
CA HIS A 273 5.72 16.87 8.74
C HIS A 273 5.14 16.66 7.34
N SER A 274 5.34 17.60 6.43
CA SER A 274 4.77 17.54 5.07
C SER A 274 5.61 16.68 4.12
N TYR A 275 6.95 16.68 4.25
CA TYR A 275 7.83 15.99 3.30
C TYR A 275 8.54 14.79 3.91
N LEU A 276 9.21 14.98 5.05
CA LEU A 276 10.12 13.96 5.56
C LEU A 276 9.39 12.84 6.31
N ARG A 277 8.43 13.18 7.17
CA ARG A 277 7.66 12.20 7.95
C ARG A 277 6.89 11.23 7.04
N PRO A 278 6.15 11.67 5.99
CA PRO A 278 5.42 10.75 5.12
C PRO A 278 6.31 9.74 4.39
N ILE A 279 7.53 10.12 3.99
CA ILE A 279 8.49 9.19 3.37
C ILE A 279 8.87 8.06 4.32
N ILE A 280 9.07 8.40 5.60
CA ILE A 280 9.53 7.44 6.61
C ILE A 280 8.37 6.62 7.13
N THR A 281 7.18 7.20 7.28
CA THR A 281 6.01 6.50 7.85
C THR A 281 5.11 5.88 6.80
N TYR A 282 5.56 5.80 5.54
CA TYR A 282 4.79 5.18 4.47
C TYR A 282 4.51 3.71 4.81
N ALA A 283 3.23 3.33 4.77
CA ALA A 283 2.73 2.01 5.15
C ALA A 283 3.04 1.60 6.60
N SER A 284 3.31 2.56 7.50
CA SER A 284 3.62 2.25 8.90
C SER A 284 2.46 1.64 9.68
N GLU A 285 1.25 1.72 9.13
CA GLU A 285 0.04 1.09 9.63
C GLU A 285 0.19 -0.44 9.70
N THR A 286 0.98 -1.04 8.79
CA THR A 286 1.19 -2.49 8.73
C THR A 286 2.33 -3.01 9.59
N TRP A 287 3.14 -2.13 10.18
CA TRP A 287 4.41 -2.56 10.76
C TRP A 287 4.28 -3.23 12.13
N SER A 288 4.78 -4.45 12.23
CA SER A 288 5.07 -5.11 13.51
C SER A 288 6.35 -4.56 14.14
N LEU A 289 6.25 -3.41 14.80
CA LEU A 289 7.39 -2.72 15.42
C LEU A 289 7.98 -3.49 16.61
N THR A 290 9.27 -3.83 16.54
CA THR A 290 10.03 -4.26 17.72
C THR A 290 10.55 -3.05 18.52
N LYS A 291 11.09 -3.31 19.73
CA LYS A 291 11.80 -2.29 20.53
C LYS A 291 13.02 -1.73 19.77
N GLY A 292 13.72 -2.59 19.02
CA GLY A 292 14.87 -2.21 18.20
C GLY A 292 14.47 -1.24 17.09
N ASP A 293 13.41 -1.57 16.34
CA ASP A 293 12.91 -0.73 15.26
C ASP A 293 12.42 0.62 15.76
N SER A 294 11.68 0.60 16.88
CA SER A 294 11.20 1.81 17.54
C SER A 294 12.36 2.73 17.91
N LYS A 295 13.47 2.17 18.43
CA LYS A 295 14.69 2.92 18.75
C LYS A 295 15.34 3.51 17.49
N ARG A 296 15.39 2.77 16.37
CA ARG A 296 15.95 3.26 15.09
C ARG A 296 15.13 4.41 14.53
N LEU A 297 13.80 4.30 14.50
CA LEU A 297 12.89 5.35 14.05
C LEU A 297 13.00 6.61 14.90
N MET A 298 12.99 6.48 16.24
CA MET A 298 13.19 7.62 17.13
C MET A 298 14.57 8.26 16.97
N THR A 299 15.61 7.46 16.71
CA THR A 299 16.96 7.96 16.48
C THR A 299 17.02 8.80 15.20
N PHE A 300 16.34 8.35 14.14
CA PHE A 300 16.18 9.14 12.93
C PHE A 300 15.45 10.46 13.24
N GLU A 301 14.26 10.38 13.85
CA GLU A 301 13.43 11.57 14.08
C GLU A 301 14.18 12.63 14.86
N ARG A 302 14.93 12.24 15.91
CA ARG A 302 15.74 13.15 16.73
C ARG A 302 16.77 13.96 15.94
N LYS A 303 17.23 13.52 14.75
CA LYS A 303 18.12 14.32 13.90
C LYS A 303 17.47 15.65 13.48
N VAL A 304 16.16 15.64 13.28
CA VAL A 304 15.39 16.76 12.77
C VAL A 304 15.25 17.90 13.79
N PRO A 305 14.63 17.72 14.98
CA PRO A 305 14.53 18.79 15.96
C PRO A 305 15.92 19.25 16.44
N ARG A 306 16.90 18.34 16.52
CA ARG A 306 18.30 18.73 16.80
C ARG A 306 18.86 19.71 15.79
N LYS A 307 18.47 19.57 14.52
CA LYS A 307 18.89 20.50 13.46
C LYS A 307 18.11 21.81 13.48
N ILE A 308 16.82 21.75 13.83
CA ILE A 308 15.93 22.92 13.90
C ILE A 308 16.29 23.82 15.08
N TYR A 309 16.44 23.27 16.29
CA TYR A 309 16.58 24.05 17.53
C TYR A 309 18.03 24.34 17.95
N SER A 310 19.02 23.78 17.25
CA SER A 310 20.47 24.00 17.44
C SER A 310 20.99 23.73 18.88
N PRO A 311 22.32 23.70 19.09
CA PRO A 311 22.91 23.62 20.43
C PRO A 311 22.50 24.80 21.32
N LYS A 312 22.50 24.62 22.64
CA LYS A 312 22.28 25.69 23.61
C LYS A 312 23.62 26.31 23.99
N LEU A 313 23.67 27.63 24.21
CA LEU A 313 24.84 28.27 24.82
C LEU A 313 24.71 28.10 26.33
N ASN A 314 25.74 27.54 26.98
CA ASN A 314 25.82 27.51 28.43
C ASN A 314 26.39 28.85 28.91
N ALA A 315 25.64 29.55 29.77
CA ALA A 315 26.01 30.86 30.29
C ALA A 315 27.23 30.83 31.22
N GLU A 316 27.43 29.73 31.94
CA GLU A 316 28.53 29.56 32.90
C GLU A 316 29.84 29.22 32.21
N SER A 317 29.81 28.29 31.25
CA SER A 317 31.01 27.82 30.54
C SER A 317 31.29 28.59 29.25
N GLN A 318 30.37 29.44 28.77
CA GLN A 318 30.43 30.13 27.48
C GLN A 318 30.62 29.18 26.28
N THR A 319 30.26 27.91 26.43
CA THR A 319 30.38 26.89 25.37
C THR A 319 29.02 26.42 24.84
N TYR A 320 29.01 25.95 23.59
CA TYR A 320 27.81 25.37 22.99
C TYR A 320 27.65 23.91 23.40
N GLU A 321 26.55 23.61 24.09
CA GLU A 321 26.23 22.27 24.56
C GLU A 321 25.13 21.61 23.74
N ARG A 322 25.27 20.29 23.59
CA ARG A 322 24.25 19.46 22.97
C ARG A 322 23.03 19.36 23.89
N ARG A 323 21.88 19.86 23.43
CA ARG A 323 20.58 19.70 24.13
C ARG A 323 20.26 18.23 24.45
N LYS A 324 19.74 18.00 25.66
CA LYS A 324 19.26 16.70 26.13
C LYS A 324 18.01 16.28 25.34
N ASN A 325 17.69 14.98 25.33
CA ASN A 325 16.53 14.47 24.59
C ASN A 325 15.21 15.02 25.15
N GLN A 326 15.12 15.19 26.46
CA GLN A 326 13.93 15.74 27.13
C GLN A 326 13.70 17.21 26.75
N GLU A 327 14.73 18.05 26.86
CA GLU A 327 14.67 19.46 26.42
C GLU A 327 14.22 19.61 24.96
N LEU A 328 14.70 18.74 24.06
CA LEU A 328 14.28 18.76 22.65
C LEU A 328 12.82 18.36 22.46
N GLN A 329 12.33 17.43 23.29
CA GLN A 329 10.93 17.00 23.24
C GLN A 329 10.01 18.12 23.75
N GLU A 330 10.42 18.85 24.78
CA GLU A 330 9.71 20.02 25.30
C GLU A 330 9.65 21.15 24.26
N LEU A 331 10.77 21.47 23.58
CA LEU A 331 10.79 22.47 22.51
C LEU A 331 9.99 22.06 21.27
N TYR A 332 10.03 20.77 20.93
CA TYR A 332 9.29 20.24 19.80
C TYR A 332 7.78 20.18 20.07
N ASN A 333 7.40 19.95 21.33
CA ASN A 333 6.04 19.93 21.88
C ASN A 333 5.02 19.19 20.99
N ARG A 334 5.42 18.05 20.43
CA ARG A 334 4.60 17.25 19.52
C ARG A 334 4.79 15.76 19.74
N PRO A 335 3.79 14.92 19.42
CA PRO A 335 3.94 13.48 19.46
C PRO A 335 5.10 13.01 18.59
N ASN A 336 5.93 12.14 19.16
CA ASN A 336 7.03 11.50 18.46
C ASN A 336 6.51 10.55 17.36
N ILE A 337 7.41 10.08 16.52
CA ILE A 337 7.11 9.23 15.37
C ILE A 337 6.41 7.92 15.78
N ILE A 338 6.72 7.37 16.95
CA ILE A 338 6.09 6.13 17.42
C ILE A 338 4.64 6.39 17.83
N SER A 339 4.37 7.48 18.56
CA SER A 339 3.01 7.89 18.89
C SER A 339 2.20 8.19 17.62
N TYR A 340 2.82 8.80 16.61
CA TYR A 340 2.20 9.03 15.31
C TYR A 340 1.85 7.70 14.60
N ILE A 341 2.77 6.75 14.53
CA ILE A 341 2.52 5.43 13.92
C ILE A 341 1.39 4.71 14.67
N LYS A 342 1.40 4.71 16.01
CA LYS A 342 0.31 4.15 16.82
C LYS A 342 -1.04 4.81 16.51
N SER A 343 -1.08 6.13 16.41
CA SER A 343 -2.28 6.87 16.04
C SER A 343 -2.79 6.45 14.65
N LYS A 344 -1.90 6.30 13.67
CA LYS A 344 -2.27 5.86 12.31
C LYS A 344 -2.82 4.45 12.28
N ARG A 345 -2.26 3.54 13.09
CA ARG A 345 -2.79 2.18 13.25
C ARG A 345 -4.19 2.16 13.87
N LEU A 346 -4.47 3.04 14.83
CA LEU A 346 -5.79 3.16 15.45
C LEU A 346 -6.82 3.79 14.50
N GLU A 347 -6.43 4.85 13.80
CA GLU A 347 -7.25 5.48 12.75
C GLU A 347 -7.65 4.45 11.69
N TRP A 348 -6.66 3.68 11.24
CA TRP A 348 -6.85 2.56 10.34
C TRP A 348 -7.81 1.50 10.90
N PHE A 349 -7.60 1.05 12.14
CA PHE A 349 -8.49 0.09 12.79
C PHE A 349 -9.95 0.58 12.80
N GLY A 350 -10.17 1.88 13.10
CA GLY A 350 -11.49 2.50 13.04
C GLY A 350 -12.08 2.59 11.64
N HIS A 351 -11.26 2.69 10.58
CA HIS A 351 -11.74 2.58 9.20
C HIS A 351 -12.23 1.18 8.88
N VAL A 352 -11.45 0.15 9.24
CA VAL A 352 -11.83 -1.24 8.98
C VAL A 352 -13.07 -1.64 9.76
N TRP A 353 -13.19 -1.21 11.03
CA TRP A 353 -14.36 -1.48 11.85
C TRP A 353 -15.66 -0.91 11.27
N ARG A 354 -15.59 0.22 10.55
CA ARG A 354 -16.75 0.84 9.90
C ARG A 354 -17.09 0.23 8.54
N ALA A 355 -16.17 -0.51 7.93
CA ALA A 355 -16.35 -1.14 6.63
C ALA A 355 -16.97 -2.54 6.73
N ASN A 356 -16.90 -3.15 7.92
CA ASN A 356 -17.68 -4.32 8.31
C ASN A 356 -19.02 -3.87 8.90
#